data_AF-A0A9W6GEF8-F1
#
_entry.id   AF-A0A9W6GEF8-F1
#
_cell.length_a   1.000
_cell.length_b   1.000
_cell.length_c   1.000
_cell.angle_alpha   90.00
_cell.angle_beta   90.00
_cell.angle_gamma   90.00
#
_symmetry.space_group_name_H-M   'P 1'
#
loop_
_entity.id
_entity.type
_entity.pdbx_description
1 polymer ?
#
loop_
_entity_poly.entity_id
_entity_poly.type
_entity_poly.pdbx_seq_one_letter_code
_entity_poly.pdbx_strand_id
1 'polypeptide(L)'
;MKKNLMVKLEVIKHQMEQLCNMFITEFGHDGLKAGRLALKTINCGSKSCHYCPHGPYWYRAFFNTRTRKFMFKYIGSSLKKSMLKGNEMQHWDRLKFYDNEIKRLKKEKQLIIKELKKLEK
;
A
#
# COMPACT_ATOMS: atom_id res chain seq x y z
N MET A 1 12.60 -30.48 10.16
CA MET A 1 11.62 -29.99 9.17
C MET A 1 10.83 -28.77 9.65
N LYS A 2 10.12 -28.85 10.80
CA LYS A 2 9.34 -27.73 11.39
C LYS A 2 10.13 -26.43 11.61
N LYS A 3 11.34 -26.51 12.18
CA LYS A 3 12.22 -25.34 12.41
C LYS A 3 12.55 -24.57 11.12
N ASN A 4 12.78 -25.26 10.01
CA ASN A 4 13.06 -24.63 8.72
C ASN A 4 11.82 -23.86 8.20
N LEU A 5 10.63 -24.45 8.30
CA LEU A 5 9.38 -23.78 7.92
C LEU A 5 9.08 -22.54 8.77
N MET A 6 9.41 -22.58 10.06
CA MET A 6 9.29 -21.39 10.93
C MET A 6 10.24 -20.27 10.49
N VAL A 7 11.50 -20.58 10.19
CA VAL A 7 12.46 -19.59 9.66
C VAL A 7 11.95 -19.00 8.35
N LYS A 8 11.45 -19.82 7.42
CA LYS A 8 10.86 -19.32 6.16
C LYS A 8 9.65 -18.42 6.42
N LEU A 9 8.81 -18.75 7.39
CA LEU A 9 7.66 -17.92 7.76
C LEU A 9 8.11 -16.54 8.28
N GLU A 10 9.15 -16.49 9.10
CA GLU A 10 9.75 -15.23 9.59
C GLU A 10 10.33 -14.40 8.45
N VAL A 11 11.07 -15.04 7.53
CA VAL A 11 11.61 -14.38 6.33
C VAL A 11 10.48 -13.74 5.50
N ILE A 12 9.39 -14.46 5.25
CA ILE A 12 8.25 -13.89 4.49
C ILE A 12 7.61 -12.72 5.23
N LYS A 13 7.42 -12.81 6.56
CA LYS A 13 6.88 -11.69 7.33
C LYS A 13 7.77 -10.46 7.19
N HIS A 14 9.09 -10.64 7.29
CA HIS A 14 10.05 -9.55 7.12
C HIS A 14 10.02 -8.96 5.71
N GLN A 15 9.95 -9.80 4.67
CA GLN A 15 9.79 -9.35 3.28
C GLN A 15 8.50 -8.55 3.08
N MET A 16 7.38 -8.97 3.69
CA MET A 16 6.12 -8.22 3.64
C MET A 16 6.25 -6.85 4.30
N GLU A 17 6.91 -6.77 5.46
CA GLU A 17 7.16 -5.50 6.16
C GLU A 17 8.04 -4.56 5.33
N GLN A 18 9.13 -5.07 4.76
CA GLN A 18 10.00 -4.31 3.86
C GLN A 18 9.23 -3.78 2.64
N LEU A 19 8.42 -4.63 2.01
CA LEU A 19 7.59 -4.26 0.86
C LEU A 19 6.59 -3.15 1.23
N CYS A 20 5.96 -3.25 2.40
CA CYS A 20 5.07 -2.20 2.92
C CYS A 20 5.81 -0.88 3.14
N ASN A 21 7.00 -0.91 3.74
CA ASN A 21 7.80 0.29 3.97
C ASN A 21 8.19 0.95 2.65
N MET A 22 8.67 0.18 1.68
CA MET A 22 8.99 0.70 0.33
C MET A 22 7.78 1.34 -0.34
N PHE A 23 6.62 0.69 -0.26
CA PHE A 23 5.37 1.22 -0.77
C PHE A 23 5.00 2.56 -0.12
N ILE A 24 5.10 2.66 1.22
CA ILE A 24 4.84 3.90 1.96
C ILE A 24 5.86 4.98 1.61
N THR A 25 7.14 4.66 1.43
CA THR A 25 8.14 5.65 1.01
C THR A 25 7.83 6.22 -0.37
N GLU A 26 7.39 5.38 -1.30
CA GLU A 26 7.13 5.79 -2.68
C GLU A 26 5.80 6.55 -2.84
N PHE A 27 4.74 6.06 -2.18
CA PHE A 27 3.36 6.54 -2.34
C PHE A 27 2.77 7.25 -1.11
N GLY A 28 3.37 7.08 0.06
CA GLY A 28 2.79 7.38 1.36
C GLY A 28 3.33 8.63 2.07
N HIS A 29 3.96 9.59 1.37
CA HIS A 29 4.40 10.82 2.05
C HIS A 29 4.27 12.13 1.26
N ASP A 30 4.02 13.18 2.04
CA ASP A 30 3.80 14.61 1.74
C ASP A 30 4.99 15.34 1.09
N GLY A 31 5.67 14.74 0.12
CA GLY A 31 6.53 15.52 -0.78
C GLY A 31 5.63 16.37 -1.67
N LEU A 32 5.23 17.53 -1.16
CA LEU A 32 4.26 18.44 -1.74
C LEU A 32 4.80 19.01 -3.06
N LYS A 33 4.58 18.27 -4.14
CA LYS A 33 4.82 18.71 -5.52
C LYS A 33 3.51 18.70 -6.27
N ALA A 34 3.23 19.77 -7.00
CA ALA A 34 1.99 19.87 -7.76
C ALA A 34 1.94 18.73 -8.79
N GLY A 35 0.78 18.08 -8.89
CA GLY A 35 0.56 16.92 -9.73
C GLY A 35 0.84 15.57 -9.05
N ARG A 36 1.59 15.50 -7.94
CA ARG A 36 1.97 14.22 -7.33
C ARG A 36 0.76 13.43 -6.80
N LEU A 37 0.76 12.13 -7.05
CA LEU A 37 -0.14 11.16 -6.44
C LEU A 37 0.32 10.82 -5.03
N ALA A 38 -0.63 10.84 -4.08
CA ALA A 38 -0.39 10.48 -2.70
C ALA A 38 -1.49 9.53 -2.23
N LEU A 39 -1.11 8.44 -1.58
CA LEU A 39 -2.04 7.60 -0.85
C LEU A 39 -2.14 8.13 0.58
N LYS A 40 -3.33 8.57 0.97
CA LYS A 40 -3.60 9.06 2.32
C LYS A 40 -4.65 8.21 3.00
N THR A 41 -4.37 7.84 4.24
CA THR A 41 -5.32 7.09 5.06
C THR A 41 -6.22 8.06 5.80
N ILE A 42 -7.53 8.00 5.54
CA ILE A 42 -8.52 8.64 6.41
C ILE A 42 -8.73 7.71 7.60
N ASN A 43 -8.27 8.15 8.77
CA ASN A 43 -8.55 7.52 10.05
C ASN A 43 -9.46 8.45 10.84
N CYS A 44 -10.51 7.92 11.45
CA CYS A 44 -11.18 8.61 12.54
C CYS A 44 -10.61 8.10 13.88
N GLY A 45 -10.64 8.93 14.92
CA GLY A 45 -10.10 8.57 16.24
C GLY A 45 -10.84 7.43 16.96
N SER A 46 -11.98 6.99 16.42
CA SER A 46 -12.78 5.89 16.97
C SER A 46 -12.50 4.58 16.23
N LYS A 47 -12.11 3.55 16.98
CA LYS A 47 -11.83 2.20 16.44
C LYS A 47 -13.09 1.47 15.92
N SER A 48 -14.29 1.90 16.32
CA SER A 48 -15.57 1.26 16.00
C SER A 48 -16.48 2.11 15.10
N CYS A 49 -15.91 3.07 14.37
CA CYS A 49 -16.72 3.91 13.50
C CYS A 49 -17.11 3.18 12.21
N HIS A 50 -18.41 3.14 11.93
CA HIS A 50 -18.97 2.54 10.71
C HIS A 50 -19.42 3.59 9.67
N TYR A 51 -19.41 4.88 10.05
CA TYR A 51 -19.96 5.96 9.24
C TYR A 51 -18.90 6.72 8.43
N CYS A 52 -17.66 6.75 8.90
CA CYS A 52 -16.59 7.41 8.16
C CYS A 52 -16.05 6.47 7.06
N PRO A 53 -15.69 7.03 5.89
CA PRO A 53 -15.04 6.28 4.83
C PRO A 53 -13.59 5.97 5.28
N HIS A 54 -13.40 4.94 6.10
CA HIS A 54 -12.08 4.52 6.57
C HIS A 54 -11.29 3.89 5.45
N GLY A 55 -10.02 4.26 5.37
CA GLY A 55 -9.06 3.55 4.54
C GLY A 55 -8.15 4.47 3.74
N PRO A 56 -7.24 3.84 2.98
CA PRO A 56 -6.35 4.56 2.09
C PRO A 56 -7.12 5.02 0.85
N TYR A 57 -7.02 6.31 0.53
CA TYR A 57 -7.54 6.89 -0.71
C TYR A 57 -6.43 7.59 -1.47
N TRP A 58 -6.56 7.56 -2.79
CA TRP A 58 -5.68 8.28 -3.69
C TRP A 58 -6.11 9.73 -3.79
N TYR A 59 -5.13 10.61 -3.65
CA TYR A 59 -5.25 12.04 -3.85
C TYR A 59 -4.20 12.54 -4.82
N ARG A 60 -4.50 13.68 -5.44
CA ARG A 60 -3.56 14.44 -6.25
C ARG A 60 -3.27 15.78 -5.59
N ALA A 61 -2.01 16.03 -5.29
CA ALA A 61 -1.58 17.32 -4.76
C ALA A 61 -1.69 18.39 -5.85
N PHE A 62 -2.21 19.55 -5.51
CA PHE A 62 -2.16 20.75 -6.35
C PHE A 62 -1.84 21.96 -5.48
N PHE A 63 -1.11 22.92 -6.03
CA PHE A 63 -0.82 24.16 -5.32
C PHE A 63 -1.96 25.15 -5.56
N ASN A 64 -2.64 25.56 -4.49
CA ASN A 64 -3.65 26.59 -4.57
C ASN A 64 -2.97 27.96 -4.48
N THR A 65 -3.00 28.72 -5.58
CA THR A 65 -2.35 30.03 -5.68
C THR A 65 -3.04 31.09 -4.81
N ARG A 66 -4.36 30.98 -4.57
CA ARG A 66 -5.12 31.93 -3.74
C ARG A 66 -4.79 31.79 -2.26
N THR A 67 -4.67 30.55 -1.78
CA THR A 67 -4.40 30.28 -0.35
C THR A 67 -2.92 30.00 -0.06
N ARG A 68 -2.08 29.97 -1.10
CA ARG A 68 -0.64 29.67 -1.06
C ARG A 68 -0.31 28.36 -0.32
N LYS A 69 -1.18 27.36 -0.44
CA LYS A 69 -1.05 26.07 0.24
C LYS A 69 -1.28 24.93 -0.74
N PHE A 70 -0.63 23.80 -0.47
CA PHE A 70 -0.96 22.57 -1.16
C PHE A 70 -2.30 22.03 -0.69
N MET A 71 -3.12 21.63 -1.65
CA MET A 71 -4.40 20.98 -1.45
C MET A 71 -4.41 19.64 -2.15
N PHE A 72 -5.30 18.75 -1.70
CA PHE A 72 -5.40 17.38 -2.18
C PHE A 72 -6.75 17.18 -2.85
N LYS A 73 -6.75 16.84 -4.14
CA LYS A 73 -7.96 16.48 -4.87
C LYS A 73 -8.16 14.96 -4.79
N TYR A 74 -9.31 14.52 -4.30
CA TYR A 74 -9.67 13.10 -4.26
C TYR A 74 -9.69 12.49 -5.67
N ILE A 75 -9.13 11.28 -5.81
CA ILE A 75 -9.14 10.49 -7.04
C ILE A 75 -10.04 9.26 -6.88
N GLY A 76 -9.86 8.48 -5.82
CA GLY A 76 -10.55 7.20 -5.65
C GLY A 76 -9.95 6.32 -4.57
N SER A 77 -10.69 5.28 -4.16
CA SER A 77 -10.19 4.19 -3.31
C SER A 77 -9.21 3.26 -4.02
N SER A 78 -9.26 3.23 -5.35
CA SER A 78 -8.32 2.49 -6.20
C SER A 78 -7.79 3.38 -7.31
N LEU A 79 -6.50 3.27 -7.59
CA LEU A 79 -5.87 3.97 -8.71
C LEU A 79 -6.09 3.16 -9.98
N LYS A 80 -6.52 3.82 -11.06
CA LYS A 80 -6.66 3.22 -12.40
C LYS A 80 -5.63 3.86 -13.33
N LYS A 81 -5.16 3.10 -14.33
CA LYS A 81 -4.22 3.59 -15.34
C LYS A 81 -4.71 4.87 -16.03
N SER A 82 -6.01 4.98 -16.30
CA SER A 82 -6.65 6.15 -16.92
C SER A 82 -6.65 7.42 -16.03
N MET A 83 -6.35 7.29 -14.74
CA MET A 83 -6.30 8.42 -13.79
C MET A 83 -4.90 9.05 -13.69
N LEU A 84 -3.92 8.47 -14.41
CA LEU A 84 -2.53 8.91 -14.44
C LEU A 84 -2.32 9.94 -15.55
N LYS A 85 -1.37 10.86 -15.33
CA LYS A 85 -1.03 11.94 -16.26
C LYS A 85 0.43 11.85 -16.69
N GLY A 86 0.69 12.05 -17.97
CA GLY A 86 2.04 12.21 -18.52
C GLY A 86 3.02 11.11 -18.06
N ASN A 87 4.06 11.52 -17.35
CA ASN A 87 5.14 10.66 -16.87
C ASN A 87 4.79 9.77 -15.65
N GLU A 88 3.55 9.80 -15.17
CA GLU A 88 3.11 8.97 -14.03
C GLU A 88 2.91 7.49 -14.37
N MET A 89 3.17 7.08 -15.61
CA MET A 89 3.10 5.69 -16.00
C MET A 89 4.05 4.81 -15.16
N GLN A 90 5.21 5.33 -14.79
CA GLN A 90 6.15 4.62 -13.92
C GLN A 90 5.52 4.28 -12.56
N HIS A 91 4.67 5.15 -12.02
CA HIS A 91 3.94 4.88 -10.77
C HIS A 91 2.92 3.74 -10.93
N TRP A 92 2.36 3.54 -12.13
CA TRP A 92 1.48 2.40 -12.40
C TRP A 92 2.22 1.08 -12.31
N ASP A 93 3.36 0.99 -12.99
CA ASP A 93 4.14 -0.24 -13.07
C ASP A 93 4.68 -0.61 -11.68
N ARG A 94 5.11 0.41 -10.92
CA ARG A 94 5.49 0.27 -9.52
C ARG A 94 4.33 -0.18 -8.65
N LEU A 95 3.14 0.43 -8.76
CA LEU A 95 1.95 -0.02 -8.03
C LEU A 95 1.62 -1.49 -8.35
N LYS A 96 1.67 -1.87 -9.63
CA LYS A 96 1.44 -3.25 -10.07
C LYS A 96 2.48 -4.22 -9.53
N PHE A 97 3.73 -3.81 -9.45
CA PHE A 97 4.78 -4.57 -8.80
C PHE A 97 4.42 -4.85 -7.33
N TYR A 98 4.08 -3.82 -6.54
CA TYR A 98 3.69 -4.01 -5.14
C TYR A 98 2.46 -4.90 -4.97
N ASP A 99 1.41 -4.68 -5.79
CA ASP A 99 0.19 -5.49 -5.77
C ASP A 99 0.46 -6.97 -6.08
N ASN A 100 1.36 -7.25 -7.03
CA ASN A 100 1.71 -8.61 -7.41
C ASN A 100 2.59 -9.26 -6.35
N GLU A 101 3.56 -8.54 -5.83
CA GLU A 101 4.52 -9.05 -4.85
C GLU A 101 3.86 -9.36 -3.51
N ILE A 102 2.93 -8.50 -3.05
CA ILE A 102 2.17 -8.78 -1.82
C ILE A 102 1.25 -9.99 -2.00
N LYS A 103 0.67 -10.19 -3.19
CA LYS A 103 -0.13 -11.39 -3.50
C LYS A 103 0.73 -12.64 -3.49
N ARG A 104 1.93 -12.58 -4.07
CA ARG A 104 2.92 -13.68 -4.06
C ARG A 104 3.29 -14.07 -2.63
N LEU A 105 3.73 -13.10 -1.82
CA LEU A 105 4.11 -13.31 -0.42
C LEU A 105 2.96 -13.85 0.43
N LYS A 106 1.72 -13.36 0.23
CA LYS A 106 0.54 -13.88 0.93
C LYS A 106 0.27 -15.36 0.59
N LYS A 107 0.36 -15.74 -0.68
CA LYS A 107 0.19 -17.14 -1.10
C LYS A 107 1.28 -18.02 -0.49
N GLU A 108 2.53 -17.58 -0.54
CA GLU A 108 3.67 -18.32 0.01
C GLU A 108 3.54 -18.50 1.53
N LYS A 109 3.19 -17.42 2.26
CA LYS A 109 2.85 -17.47 3.69
C LYS A 109 1.76 -18.51 4.00
N GLN A 110 0.68 -18.53 3.20
CA GLN A 110 -0.43 -19.47 3.38
C GLN A 110 0.01 -20.93 3.19
N LEU A 111 0.87 -21.21 2.20
CA LEU A 111 1.41 -22.54 1.96
C LEU A 111 2.25 -23.02 3.15
N ILE A 112 3.17 -22.18 3.65
CA ILE A 112 4.00 -22.52 4.81
C ILE A 112 3.14 -22.80 6.05
N ILE A 113 2.12 -21.97 6.31
CA ILE A 113 1.20 -22.18 7.44
C ILE A 113 0.46 -23.51 7.27
N LYS A 114 0.02 -23.85 6.05
CA LYS A 114 -0.67 -25.11 5.77
C LYS A 114 0.25 -26.31 6.01
N GLU A 115 1.53 -26.23 5.64
CA GLU A 115 2.52 -27.27 5.90
C GLU A 115 2.83 -27.42 7.39
N LEU A 116 3.02 -26.31 8.12
CA LEU A 116 3.21 -26.33 9.57
C LEU A 116 2.05 -27.03 10.29
N LYS A 117 0.80 -26.72 9.90
CA LYS A 117 -0.40 -27.37 10.45
C LYS A 117 -0.47 -28.87 10.17
N LYS A 118 0.11 -29.35 9.07
CA LYS A 118 0.17 -30.79 8.76
C LYS A 118 1.18 -31.52 9.63
N LEU A 119 2.25 -30.85 10.07
CA LEU A 119 3.28 -31.42 10.95
C LEU A 119 2.90 -31.42 12.43
N GLU A 120 1.82 -30.70 12.78
CA GLU A 120 1.25 -30.65 14.13
C GLU A 120 0.11 -31.66 14.32
N LYS A 121 -0.32 -32.32 13.24
CA LYS A 121 -1.22 -33.47 13.25
C LYS A 121 -0.40 -34.75 13.22
#